data_AF-A0A1L7SVW0-F1
#
_entry.id   AF-A0A1L7SVW0-F1
#
_cell.length_a   1.000
_cell.length_b   1.000
_cell.length_c   1.000
_cell.angle_alpha   90.00
_cell.angle_beta   90.00
_cell.angle_gamma   90.00
#
_symmetry.space_group_name_H-M   'P 1'
#
loop_
_entity.id
_entity.type
_entity.pdbx_description
1 polymer ?
#
loop_
_entity_poly.entity_id
_entity_poly.type
_entity_poly.pdbx_seq_one_letter_code
_entity_poly.pdbx_strand_id
1 'polypeptide(L)'
;MSRRRPRKRKNPNAMVNNKETPTEKEISTSNRDRPHITRSVPRRLSQSNRDKRTSTLCVLKGDEILSFPVNEDRMNRICPPWRQFKLLGGRKRLADTNGMDFENERAKDALRIVLDIVHGKEVVDYENSSPHLLFYILEVHAWLGYPKATYSSGMDPKMVGTQGAKFSPFFHRDTISRCIFDMARKAKYLYRVKDWLLLALVAEKLRLHDAMQLVLDNLCLFCRANKRELLEEARDCIKDRDWARIQDLRLIDKALLEKREFYVERIFKGLRLLSHQLLYFDGGILLNEKIFNTYQDYKVAACSYCRSLSSDEFHRELISAHLWPLCADTYKERVIDLLHVIRDMEERTLVGRHCNQLTHLYDHLRRMCTEQER
;
A
#
# COMPACT_ATOMS: atom_id res chain seq x y z
N MET A 1 50.30 -3.32 26.77
CA MET A 1 50.24 -3.73 28.20
C MET A 1 50.03 -2.48 29.06
N SER A 2 49.52 -2.65 30.30
CA SER A 2 49.11 -1.65 31.31
C SER A 2 47.69 -1.09 31.13
N ARG A 3 46.63 -1.58 31.81
CA ARG A 3 46.30 -1.69 33.26
C ARG A 3 46.21 -0.35 34.04
N ARG A 4 44.93 -0.02 34.33
CA ARG A 4 44.32 0.39 35.61
C ARG A 4 44.45 1.83 36.14
N ARG A 5 43.28 2.50 36.13
CA ARG A 5 42.55 3.29 37.17
C ARG A 5 43.33 4.18 38.14
N PRO A 6 42.66 5.29 38.54
CA PRO A 6 42.55 5.62 39.96
C PRO A 6 41.11 5.81 40.45
N ARG A 7 40.89 5.37 41.69
CA ARG A 7 39.78 5.75 42.59
C ARG A 7 40.05 7.17 43.12
N LYS A 8 39.00 7.97 43.34
CA LYS A 8 39.00 9.00 44.40
C LYS A 8 37.68 9.02 45.17
N ARG A 9 37.82 9.24 46.48
CA ARG A 9 36.87 9.09 47.58
C ARG A 9 36.02 10.35 47.81
N LYS A 10 34.80 10.07 48.32
CA LYS A 10 33.89 10.79 49.23
C LYS A 10 34.27 12.16 49.82
N ASN A 11 33.28 13.07 49.71
CA ASN A 11 32.69 14.04 50.66
C ASN A 11 33.46 14.61 51.86
N PRO A 12 33.11 15.86 52.19
CA PRO A 12 32.79 16.27 53.55
C PRO A 12 31.37 16.89 53.70
N ASN A 13 30.80 16.71 54.90
CA ASN A 13 29.52 17.25 55.38
C ASN A 13 29.62 18.72 55.83
N ALA A 14 28.50 19.45 55.77
CA ALA A 14 28.07 20.49 56.74
C ALA A 14 26.55 20.74 56.50
N MET A 15 25.62 20.24 57.33
CA MET A 15 25.04 20.76 58.58
C MET A 15 24.12 22.01 58.46
N VAL A 16 22.83 21.84 58.85
CA VAL A 16 21.98 22.71 59.72
C VAL A 16 20.61 23.18 59.15
N ASN A 17 19.53 22.63 59.77
CA ASN A 17 18.23 23.17 60.26
C ASN A 17 17.28 23.97 59.32
N ASN A 18 15.95 24.00 59.44
CA ASN A 18 14.93 23.44 60.35
C ASN A 18 13.52 23.69 59.74
N LYS A 19 12.48 23.12 60.39
CA LYS A 19 11.02 23.40 60.36
C LYS A 19 10.16 22.50 59.47
N GLU A 20 9.00 21.99 59.87
CA GLU A 20 8.26 21.87 61.15
C GLU A 20 7.10 20.88 60.83
N THR A 21 6.83 19.96 61.74
CA THR A 21 5.68 19.01 61.84
C THR A 21 4.44 19.74 62.41
N PRO A 22 3.17 19.23 62.34
CA PRO A 22 2.68 18.07 63.13
C PRO A 22 1.64 17.13 62.45
N THR A 23 1.56 15.80 62.72
CA THR A 23 0.95 15.05 63.88
C THR A 23 -0.60 15.22 63.91
N GLU A 24 -1.52 14.29 64.19
CA GLU A 24 -1.62 12.85 64.50
C GLU A 24 -3.13 12.52 64.70
N LYS A 25 -3.51 11.21 64.63
CA LYS A 25 -4.54 10.48 65.43
C LYS A 25 -6.02 10.84 65.27
N GLU A 26 -6.88 9.91 64.80
CA GLU A 26 -7.48 8.74 65.49
C GLU A 26 -8.56 9.07 66.53
N ILE A 27 -9.55 8.14 66.65
CA ILE A 27 -10.58 7.89 67.70
C ILE A 27 -12.00 7.86 67.06
N SER A 28 -12.55 6.67 66.68
CA SER A 28 -13.33 5.66 67.45
C SER A 28 -14.81 6.07 67.65
N THR A 29 -15.86 5.24 67.50
CA THR A 29 -16.17 3.94 68.15
C THR A 29 -17.45 3.28 67.58
N SER A 30 -17.58 1.94 67.77
CA SER A 30 -18.80 1.19 68.21
C SER A 30 -19.97 1.01 67.21
N ASN A 31 -20.61 -0.16 66.98
CA ASN A 31 -20.97 -1.26 67.88
C ASN A 31 -21.25 -2.61 67.14
N ARG A 32 -21.30 -3.70 67.91
CA ARG A 32 -21.50 -5.11 67.50
C ARG A 32 -22.98 -5.46 67.22
N ASP A 33 -23.21 -6.40 66.28
CA ASP A 33 -24.22 -7.47 66.39
C ASP A 33 -23.80 -8.71 65.55
N ARG A 34 -24.01 -9.92 66.10
CA ARG A 34 -23.74 -11.26 65.50
C ARG A 34 -25.06 -11.84 64.93
N PRO A 35 -25.09 -13.05 64.32
CA PRO A 35 -24.30 -13.63 63.23
C PRO A 35 -25.22 -14.23 62.12
N HIS A 36 -24.71 -14.48 60.91
CA HIS A 36 -25.26 -15.56 60.08
C HIS A 36 -24.17 -16.28 59.30
N ILE A 37 -24.05 -17.58 59.58
CA ILE A 37 -23.19 -18.52 58.88
C ILE A 37 -23.90 -18.93 57.59
N THR A 38 -23.32 -18.60 56.44
CA THR A 38 -23.51 -19.34 55.20
C THR A 38 -22.14 -19.67 54.61
N ARG A 39 -21.89 -20.98 54.54
CA ARG A 39 -20.71 -21.66 53.99
C ARG A 39 -20.14 -20.96 52.74
N SER A 40 -18.98 -20.33 52.88
CA SER A 40 -18.08 -20.08 51.76
C SER A 40 -17.13 -21.27 51.62
N VAL A 41 -17.32 -22.04 50.55
CA VAL A 41 -16.35 -23.03 50.06
C VAL A 41 -15.00 -22.34 49.87
N PRO A 42 -13.88 -22.82 50.45
CA PRO A 42 -12.59 -22.25 50.15
C PRO A 42 -12.24 -22.64 48.70
N ARG A 43 -12.34 -21.66 47.79
CA ARG A 43 -11.64 -21.70 46.51
C ARG A 43 -10.18 -21.95 46.83
N ARG A 44 -9.72 -23.17 46.57
CA ARG A 44 -8.29 -23.49 46.58
C ARG A 44 -7.60 -22.57 45.57
N LEU A 45 -6.93 -21.56 46.10
CA LEU A 45 -5.72 -21.00 45.53
C LEU A 45 -4.69 -22.13 45.47
N SER A 46 -4.67 -22.83 44.35
CA SER A 46 -3.50 -23.60 43.92
C SER A 46 -3.09 -23.10 42.53
N GLN A 47 -2.59 -21.87 42.50
CA GLN A 47 -1.70 -21.44 41.41
C GLN A 47 -0.41 -22.24 41.57
N SER A 48 -0.35 -23.40 40.90
CA SER A 48 0.94 -23.94 40.52
C SER A 48 1.51 -23.00 39.46
N ASN A 49 2.43 -22.11 39.88
CA ASN A 49 3.41 -21.48 38.99
C ASN A 49 4.37 -22.58 38.47
N ARG A 50 3.84 -23.52 37.68
CA ARG A 50 4.63 -24.32 36.76
C ARG A 50 4.80 -23.46 35.53
N ASP A 51 6.05 -23.18 35.16
CA ASP A 51 6.46 -22.55 33.91
C ASP A 51 5.54 -22.93 32.75
N LYS A 52 4.54 -22.07 32.47
CA LYS A 52 3.75 -22.17 31.24
C LYS A 52 4.64 -21.64 30.13
N ARG A 53 5.58 -22.46 29.66
CA ARG A 53 6.33 -22.15 28.44
C ARG A 53 5.31 -21.84 27.34
N THR A 54 5.38 -20.61 26.82
CA THR A 54 4.52 -20.08 25.77
C THR A 54 4.68 -20.95 24.53
N SER A 55 3.56 -21.40 23.94
CA SER A 55 3.60 -22.11 22.65
C SER A 55 4.15 -21.15 21.59
N THR A 56 4.90 -21.68 20.61
CA THR A 56 5.54 -20.83 19.61
C THR A 56 5.22 -21.29 18.20
N LEU A 57 4.89 -20.31 17.35
CA LEU A 57 4.85 -20.48 15.91
C LEU A 57 6.25 -20.26 15.35
N CYS A 58 6.76 -21.24 14.63
CA CYS A 58 8.09 -21.24 14.05
C CYS A 58 7.98 -21.12 12.52
N VAL A 59 8.83 -20.31 11.90
CA VAL A 59 8.97 -20.16 10.45
C VAL A 59 10.45 -20.23 10.07
N LEU A 60 10.74 -20.70 8.86
CA LEU A 60 12.12 -20.74 8.34
C LEU A 60 12.52 -19.38 7.76
N LYS A 61 13.78 -19.00 7.98
CA LYS A 61 14.47 -17.86 7.38
C LYS A 61 15.84 -18.34 6.93
N GLY A 62 15.94 -18.76 5.67
CA GLY A 62 17.11 -19.53 5.21
C GLY A 62 17.29 -20.77 6.08
N ASP A 63 18.45 -20.89 6.71
CA ASP A 63 18.79 -21.99 7.63
C ASP A 63 18.37 -21.71 9.10
N GLU A 64 17.88 -20.51 9.40
CA GLU A 64 17.46 -20.09 10.75
C GLU A 64 15.97 -20.37 11.00
N ILE A 65 15.61 -20.65 12.26
CA ILE A 65 14.20 -20.74 12.71
C ILE A 65 13.83 -19.49 13.49
N LEU A 66 12.94 -18.67 12.93
CA LEU A 66 12.28 -17.59 13.67
C LEU A 66 11.16 -18.16 14.53
N SER A 67 11.05 -17.72 15.77
CA SER A 67 10.04 -18.19 16.72
C SER A 67 9.21 -17.03 17.27
N PHE A 68 7.89 -17.15 17.17
CA PHE A 68 6.93 -16.14 17.60
C PHE A 68 6.06 -16.72 18.72
N PRO A 69 5.99 -16.08 19.90
CA PRO A 69 5.15 -16.56 20.99
C PRO A 69 3.68 -16.41 20.63
N VAL A 70 2.90 -17.46 20.92
CA VAL A 70 1.46 -17.48 20.65
C VAL A 70 0.66 -18.04 21.82
N ASN A 71 -0.58 -17.57 21.95
CA ASN A 71 -1.60 -18.15 22.81
C ASN A 71 -2.25 -19.32 22.08
N GLU A 72 -1.94 -20.53 22.52
CA GLU A 72 -2.41 -21.76 21.90
C GLU A 72 -3.95 -21.88 21.85
N ASP A 73 -4.66 -21.39 22.88
CA ASP A 73 -6.12 -21.43 22.91
C ASP A 73 -6.72 -20.49 21.84
N ARG A 74 -6.12 -19.31 21.64
CA ARG A 74 -6.53 -18.37 20.59
C ARG A 74 -6.23 -18.93 19.20
N MET A 75 -5.01 -19.44 18.99
CA MET A 75 -4.63 -20.07 17.72
C MET A 75 -5.55 -21.24 17.38
N ASN A 76 -5.88 -22.11 18.33
CA ASN A 76 -6.81 -23.22 18.13
C ASN A 76 -8.23 -22.79 17.75
N ARG A 77 -8.68 -21.61 18.20
CA ARG A 77 -10.03 -21.10 17.91
C ARG A 77 -10.10 -20.36 16.58
N ILE A 78 -9.06 -19.63 16.22
CA ILE A 78 -9.08 -18.64 15.14
C ILE A 78 -8.32 -19.13 13.89
N CYS A 79 -7.34 -20.01 14.06
CA CYS A 79 -6.46 -20.49 13.00
C CYS A 79 -6.59 -22.01 12.82
N PRO A 80 -7.48 -22.51 11.94
CA PRO A 80 -7.65 -23.95 11.72
C PRO A 80 -6.35 -24.72 11.36
N PRO A 81 -5.43 -24.17 10.54
CA PRO A 81 -4.17 -24.84 10.21
C PRO A 81 -3.22 -25.05 11.40
N TRP A 82 -3.42 -24.33 12.51
CA TRP A 82 -2.53 -24.40 13.69
C TRP A 82 -2.27 -25.83 14.17
N ARG A 83 -3.31 -26.68 14.19
CA ARG A 83 -3.19 -28.08 14.64
C ARG A 83 -2.42 -28.97 13.66
N GLN A 84 -2.39 -28.59 12.39
CA GLN A 84 -1.78 -29.35 11.29
C GLN A 84 -0.28 -29.06 11.15
N PHE A 85 0.20 -27.94 11.70
CA PHE A 85 1.62 -27.59 11.66
C PHE A 85 2.49 -28.61 12.40
N LYS A 86 3.66 -28.91 11.80
CA LYS A 86 4.61 -29.91 12.28
C LYS A 86 5.14 -29.52 13.65
N LEU A 87 5.00 -30.43 14.63
CA LEU A 87 5.54 -30.21 15.96
C LEU A 87 7.07 -30.40 15.95
N LEU A 88 7.83 -29.39 16.34
CA LEU A 88 9.30 -29.45 16.47
C LEU A 88 9.74 -29.69 17.92
N GLY A 89 9.13 -30.71 18.54
CA GLY A 89 9.35 -31.03 19.96
C GLY A 89 8.68 -30.03 20.91
N GLY A 90 8.06 -30.55 21.98
CA GLY A 90 7.39 -29.72 22.98
C GLY A 90 6.20 -28.93 22.41
N ARG A 91 6.24 -27.58 22.52
CA ARG A 91 5.13 -26.66 22.13
C ARG A 91 5.48 -25.76 20.93
N LYS A 92 6.50 -26.13 20.16
CA LYS A 92 6.92 -25.41 18.94
C LYS A 92 6.26 -26.01 17.72
N ARG A 93 5.64 -25.19 16.88
CA ARG A 93 4.99 -25.63 15.64
C ARG A 93 5.59 -24.94 14.45
N LEU A 94 6.12 -25.71 13.51
CA LEU A 94 6.68 -25.21 12.26
C LEU A 94 5.59 -25.06 11.21
N ALA A 95 5.47 -23.83 10.74
CA ALA A 95 4.70 -23.44 9.58
C ALA A 95 5.32 -23.96 8.29
N ASP A 96 4.49 -24.47 7.37
CA ASP A 96 4.84 -24.40 5.96
C ASP A 96 4.44 -23.02 5.44
N THR A 97 5.43 -22.24 5.05
CA THR A 97 5.25 -20.82 4.69
C THR A 97 4.98 -20.62 3.21
N ASN A 98 4.81 -21.70 2.43
CA ASN A 98 4.56 -21.67 0.98
C ASN A 98 5.51 -20.73 0.21
N GLY A 99 6.76 -20.65 0.67
CA GLY A 99 7.82 -19.81 0.11
C GLY A 99 7.73 -18.33 0.45
N MET A 100 7.00 -17.90 1.49
CA MET A 100 7.14 -16.54 1.99
C MET A 100 8.61 -16.23 2.32
N ASP A 101 9.07 -15.05 1.91
CA ASP A 101 10.44 -14.63 2.15
C ASP A 101 10.57 -13.94 3.51
N PHE A 102 10.96 -14.69 4.53
CA PHE A 102 11.24 -14.16 5.86
C PHE A 102 12.63 -13.52 6.01
N GLU A 103 13.46 -13.48 4.95
CA GLU A 103 14.63 -12.60 4.92
C GLU A 103 14.20 -11.12 4.81
N ASN A 104 13.06 -10.87 4.16
CA ASN A 104 12.43 -9.55 4.12
C ASN A 104 11.77 -9.21 5.46
N GLU A 105 12.19 -8.12 6.10
CA GLU A 105 11.61 -7.66 7.37
C GLU A 105 10.09 -7.41 7.28
N ARG A 106 9.57 -7.03 6.09
CA ARG A 106 8.13 -6.83 5.90
C ARG A 106 7.32 -8.11 6.07
N ALA A 107 7.89 -9.27 5.77
CA ALA A 107 7.21 -10.56 6.00
C ALA A 107 7.12 -10.87 7.50
N LYS A 108 8.14 -10.51 8.28
CA LYS A 108 8.11 -10.64 9.75
C LYS A 108 7.11 -9.67 10.38
N ASP A 109 7.08 -8.43 9.91
CA ASP A 109 6.12 -7.42 10.35
C ASP A 109 4.69 -7.86 10.03
N ALA A 110 4.45 -8.37 8.82
CA ALA A 110 3.15 -8.94 8.44
C ALA A 110 2.73 -10.08 9.38
N LEU A 111 3.66 -10.99 9.71
CA LEU A 111 3.37 -12.08 10.64
C LEU A 111 3.04 -11.57 12.05
N ARG A 112 3.80 -10.60 12.57
CA ARG A 112 3.51 -9.97 13.85
C ARG A 112 2.14 -9.32 13.86
N ILE A 113 1.81 -8.56 12.82
CA ILE A 113 0.51 -7.90 12.64
C ILE A 113 -0.63 -8.92 12.68
N VAL A 114 -0.54 -10.00 11.89
CA VAL A 114 -1.61 -11.00 11.85
C VAL A 114 -1.72 -11.73 13.19
N LEU A 115 -0.61 -12.04 13.85
CA LEU A 115 -0.63 -12.64 15.18
C LEU A 115 -1.28 -11.70 16.21
N ASP A 116 -0.94 -10.41 16.19
CA ASP A 116 -1.53 -9.42 17.08
C ASP A 116 -3.05 -9.35 16.92
N ILE A 117 -3.54 -9.40 15.68
CA ILE A 117 -4.98 -9.48 15.38
C ILE A 117 -5.59 -10.77 15.94
N VAL A 118 -4.98 -11.93 15.67
CA VAL A 118 -5.44 -13.24 16.20
C VAL A 118 -5.52 -13.24 17.73
N HIS A 119 -4.63 -12.50 18.38
CA HIS A 119 -4.58 -12.41 19.84
C HIS A 119 -5.53 -11.35 20.40
N GLY A 120 -6.25 -10.62 19.54
CA GLY A 120 -7.26 -9.63 19.92
C GLY A 120 -6.66 -8.30 20.38
N LYS A 121 -5.49 -7.90 19.85
CA LYS A 121 -4.96 -6.56 20.06
C LYS A 121 -5.69 -5.58 19.14
N GLU A 122 -6.22 -4.50 19.70
CA GLU A 122 -7.28 -3.70 19.07
C GLU A 122 -6.81 -2.72 17.98
N VAL A 123 -5.53 -2.41 17.85
CA VAL A 123 -5.07 -1.43 16.85
C VAL A 123 -3.84 -1.91 16.11
N VAL A 124 -4.04 -2.27 14.84
CA VAL A 124 -2.96 -2.34 13.85
C VAL A 124 -3.02 -1.04 13.07
N ASP A 125 -1.99 -0.22 13.22
CA ASP A 125 -1.83 0.98 12.42
C ASP A 125 -1.27 0.62 11.04
N TYR A 126 -2.02 0.95 9.99
CA TYR A 126 -1.65 0.75 8.59
C TYR A 126 -1.15 2.04 7.91
N GLU A 127 -1.07 3.18 8.61
CA GLU A 127 -0.79 4.51 8.02
C GLU A 127 0.54 4.61 7.25
N ASN A 128 1.50 3.74 7.57
CA ASN A 128 2.82 3.63 6.94
C ASN A 128 3.03 2.30 6.20
N SER A 129 1.94 1.65 5.78
CA SER A 129 2.03 0.39 5.02
C SER A 129 2.67 0.59 3.66
N SER A 130 3.34 -0.45 3.18
CA SER A 130 3.85 -0.57 1.82
C SER A 130 3.07 -1.64 1.05
N PRO A 131 3.07 -1.64 -0.29
CA PRO A 131 2.48 -2.72 -1.09
C PRO A 131 2.94 -4.12 -0.66
N HIS A 132 4.25 -4.27 -0.43
CA HIS A 132 4.85 -5.50 0.10
C HIS A 132 4.28 -5.92 1.46
N LEU A 133 4.10 -4.97 2.39
CA LEU A 133 3.53 -5.28 3.70
C LEU A 133 2.08 -5.75 3.58
N LEU A 134 1.24 -5.03 2.82
CA LEU A 134 -0.15 -5.43 2.61
C LEU A 134 -0.25 -6.79 1.93
N PHE A 135 0.57 -7.04 0.91
CA PHE A 135 0.66 -8.33 0.25
C PHE A 135 1.03 -9.45 1.23
N TYR A 136 2.10 -9.30 2.03
CA TYR A 136 2.49 -10.31 3.00
C TYR A 136 1.46 -10.50 4.12
N ILE A 137 0.76 -9.45 4.55
CA ILE A 137 -0.35 -9.59 5.50
C ILE A 137 -1.42 -10.52 4.93
N LEU A 138 -1.73 -10.42 3.64
CA LEU A 138 -2.66 -11.32 2.98
C LEU A 138 -2.13 -12.74 2.80
N GLU A 139 -0.83 -12.90 2.52
CA GLU A 139 -0.22 -14.24 2.45
C GLU A 139 -0.22 -14.93 3.81
N VAL A 140 0.19 -14.22 4.87
CA VAL A 140 0.12 -14.73 6.24
C VAL A 140 -1.33 -15.03 6.62
N HIS A 141 -2.27 -14.15 6.27
CA HIS A 141 -3.67 -14.40 6.49
C HIS A 141 -4.15 -15.66 5.75
N ALA A 142 -3.82 -15.84 4.47
CA ALA A 142 -4.22 -17.04 3.74
C ALA A 142 -3.62 -18.32 4.34
N TRP A 143 -2.40 -18.22 4.90
CA TRP A 143 -1.71 -19.30 5.57
C TRP A 143 -2.29 -19.62 6.96
N LEU A 144 -2.53 -18.62 7.81
CA LEU A 144 -3.04 -18.76 9.17
C LEU A 144 -4.57 -18.78 9.26
N GLY A 145 -5.24 -18.31 8.21
CA GLY A 145 -6.65 -17.97 8.19
C GLY A 145 -7.36 -18.57 6.99
N TYR A 146 -8.36 -19.38 7.29
CA TYR A 146 -9.55 -19.60 6.47
C TYR A 146 -10.72 -19.88 7.41
N PRO A 147 -11.73 -18.99 7.47
CA PRO A 147 -13.08 -19.35 7.91
C PRO A 147 -14.10 -19.04 6.77
N LYS A 148 -15.15 -19.82 6.55
CA LYS A 148 -16.15 -20.20 7.56
C LYS A 148 -16.83 -21.52 7.23
N ALA A 149 -16.63 -22.50 8.09
CA ALA A 149 -17.67 -23.41 8.52
C ALA A 149 -17.20 -24.06 9.82
N THR A 150 -17.64 -23.52 10.96
CA THR A 150 -17.92 -24.39 12.10
C THR A 150 -19.01 -25.35 11.65
N TYR A 151 -18.61 -26.49 11.08
CA TYR A 151 -19.46 -27.67 11.09
C TYR A 151 -18.75 -28.76 11.90
N SER A 152 -19.44 -29.13 12.95
CA SER A 152 -19.23 -30.30 13.78
C SER A 152 -18.90 -31.52 12.93
N SER A 153 -17.97 -32.33 13.43
CA SER A 153 -17.76 -33.75 13.10
C SER A 153 -19.08 -34.43 12.68
N GLY A 154 -19.31 -34.60 11.37
CA GLY A 154 -20.41 -35.42 10.83
C GLY A 154 -21.33 -34.80 9.77
N MET A 155 -20.83 -34.10 8.75
CA MET A 155 -21.66 -33.76 7.57
C MET A 155 -20.99 -34.10 6.23
N ASP A 156 -21.85 -34.55 5.29
CA ASP A 156 -21.53 -35.10 3.98
C ASP A 156 -20.96 -34.03 3.01
N PRO A 157 -19.81 -34.28 2.36
CA PRO A 157 -19.16 -33.37 1.41
C PRO A 157 -20.01 -32.91 0.20
N LYS A 158 -21.17 -33.52 -0.06
CA LYS A 158 -22.02 -33.18 -1.22
C LYS A 158 -22.96 -31.97 -1.02
N MET A 159 -23.00 -31.37 0.17
CA MET A 159 -23.82 -30.18 0.45
C MET A 159 -23.08 -28.83 0.26
N VAL A 160 -21.84 -28.84 -0.26
CA VAL A 160 -20.96 -27.65 -0.36
C VAL A 160 -21.32 -26.73 -1.57
N GLY A 161 -22.36 -27.04 -2.32
CA GLY A 161 -22.75 -26.27 -3.51
C GLY A 161 -23.55 -24.98 -3.25
N THR A 162 -24.16 -24.80 -2.07
CA THR A 162 -25.14 -23.73 -1.87
C THR A 162 -25.22 -23.32 -0.40
N GLN A 163 -24.31 -22.45 0.08
CA GLN A 163 -24.62 -21.44 1.10
C GLN A 163 -23.47 -20.47 1.36
N GLY A 164 -23.78 -19.17 1.26
CA GLY A 164 -22.84 -18.07 1.36
C GLY A 164 -22.35 -17.80 2.78
N ALA A 165 -21.35 -18.55 3.23
CA ALA A 165 -20.60 -18.20 4.43
C ALA A 165 -19.63 -17.05 4.10
N LYS A 166 -19.99 -15.81 4.48
CA LYS A 166 -19.18 -14.60 4.23
C LYS A 166 -17.76 -14.76 4.78
N PHE A 167 -16.76 -14.93 3.90
CA PHE A 167 -15.34 -14.83 4.23
C PHE A 167 -15.10 -13.50 4.98
N SER A 168 -14.85 -13.56 6.28
CA SER A 168 -14.50 -12.38 7.06
C SER A 168 -13.00 -12.42 7.30
N PRO A 169 -12.21 -11.62 6.57
CA PRO A 169 -10.77 -11.56 6.83
C PRO A 169 -10.48 -11.09 8.25
N PHE A 170 -9.27 -11.38 8.76
CA PHE A 170 -8.81 -10.83 10.04
C PHE A 170 -8.75 -9.30 10.06
N PHE A 171 -8.72 -8.66 8.89
CA PHE A 171 -8.59 -7.21 8.73
C PHE A 171 -9.83 -6.62 8.05
N HIS A 172 -10.09 -5.33 8.30
CA HIS A 172 -11.19 -4.61 7.66
C HIS A 172 -10.84 -4.24 6.22
N ARG A 173 -11.64 -4.69 5.25
CA ARG A 173 -11.47 -4.39 3.81
C ARG A 173 -11.39 -2.88 3.54
N ASP A 174 -12.25 -2.10 4.19
CA ASP A 174 -12.31 -0.64 4.02
C ASP A 174 -11.06 0.06 4.54
N THR A 175 -10.39 -0.50 5.55
CA THR A 175 -9.12 0.04 6.06
C THR A 175 -7.99 -0.18 5.07
N ILE A 176 -7.91 -1.38 4.47
CA ILE A 176 -6.92 -1.67 3.42
C ILE A 176 -7.20 -0.84 2.16
N SER A 177 -8.46 -0.73 1.75
CA SER A 177 -8.85 0.11 0.62
C SER A 177 -8.41 1.56 0.83
N ARG A 178 -8.76 2.17 1.96
CA ARG A 178 -8.32 3.53 2.32
C ARG A 178 -6.80 3.68 2.30
N CYS A 179 -6.07 2.70 2.83
CA CYS A 179 -4.61 2.69 2.81
C CYS A 179 -4.05 2.73 1.37
N ILE A 180 -4.64 1.99 0.42
CA ILE A 180 -4.23 1.99 -0.99
C ILE A 180 -4.44 3.38 -1.62
N PHE A 181 -5.62 3.97 -1.43
CA PHE A 181 -5.91 5.31 -1.95
C PHE A 181 -5.03 6.38 -1.29
N ASP A 182 -4.74 6.25 0.00
CA ASP A 182 -3.83 7.16 0.71
C ASP A 182 -2.40 7.06 0.20
N MET A 183 -1.90 5.86 -0.13
CA MET A 183 -0.60 5.69 -0.77
C MET A 183 -0.55 6.40 -2.12
N ALA A 184 -1.56 6.20 -2.98
CA ALA A 184 -1.65 6.87 -4.27
C ALA A 184 -1.70 8.40 -4.11
N ARG A 185 -2.51 8.90 -3.17
CA ARG A 185 -2.65 10.32 -2.88
C ARG A 185 -1.34 10.94 -2.39
N LYS A 186 -0.65 10.29 -1.43
CA LYS A 186 0.65 10.74 -0.90
C LYS A 186 1.72 10.76 -2.00
N ALA A 187 1.74 9.76 -2.87
CA ALA A 187 2.67 9.67 -3.99
C ALA A 187 2.24 10.49 -5.22
N LYS A 188 1.09 11.18 -5.16
CA LYS A 188 0.32 11.76 -6.26
C LYS A 188 -0.23 10.73 -7.26
N TYR A 189 0.53 9.67 -7.56
CA TYR A 189 0.14 8.58 -8.47
C TYR A 189 0.55 7.22 -7.92
N LEU A 190 -0.22 6.19 -8.25
CA LEU A 190 0.05 4.86 -7.76
C LEU A 190 1.33 4.26 -8.35
N TYR A 191 1.60 4.48 -9.64
CA TYR A 191 2.82 3.95 -10.27
C TYR A 191 4.13 4.50 -9.72
N ARG A 192 4.08 5.56 -8.90
CA ARG A 192 5.25 6.13 -8.19
C ARG A 192 5.52 5.43 -6.86
N VAL A 193 4.58 4.63 -6.38
CA VAL A 193 4.75 3.82 -5.18
C VAL A 193 5.58 2.59 -5.56
N LYS A 194 6.64 2.34 -4.81
CA LYS A 194 7.50 1.17 -5.02
C LYS A 194 6.67 -0.12 -4.95
N ASP A 195 6.88 -1.04 -5.91
CA ASP A 195 6.20 -2.34 -5.96
C ASP A 195 4.65 -2.28 -6.00
N TRP A 196 4.09 -1.20 -6.54
CA TRP A 196 2.64 -0.95 -6.57
C TRP A 196 1.82 -2.05 -7.24
N LEU A 197 2.39 -2.83 -8.18
CA LEU A 197 1.68 -3.93 -8.84
C LEU A 197 1.28 -5.07 -7.90
N LEU A 198 1.96 -5.22 -6.75
CA LEU A 198 1.52 -6.16 -5.71
C LEU A 198 0.12 -5.82 -5.18
N LEU A 199 -0.31 -4.56 -5.30
CA LEU A 199 -1.64 -4.14 -4.90
C LEU A 199 -2.73 -4.73 -5.80
N ALA A 200 -2.41 -5.19 -7.02
CA ALA A 200 -3.35 -5.94 -7.85
C ALA A 200 -3.77 -7.25 -7.16
N LEU A 201 -2.79 -8.01 -6.65
CA LEU A 201 -3.05 -9.25 -5.89
C LEU A 201 -3.82 -8.95 -4.59
N VAL A 202 -3.52 -7.82 -3.94
CA VAL A 202 -4.25 -7.37 -2.74
C VAL A 202 -5.70 -7.05 -3.07
N ALA A 203 -5.93 -6.26 -4.11
CA ALA A 203 -7.26 -5.86 -4.55
C ALA A 203 -8.09 -7.06 -5.01
N GLU A 204 -7.49 -8.00 -5.75
CA GLU A 204 -8.17 -9.21 -6.20
C GLU A 204 -8.57 -10.11 -5.01
N LYS A 205 -7.62 -10.47 -4.14
CA LYS A 205 -7.87 -11.33 -2.97
C LYS A 205 -8.97 -10.76 -2.06
N LEU A 206 -9.03 -9.44 -1.94
CA LEU A 206 -10.01 -8.74 -1.12
C LEU A 206 -11.24 -8.26 -1.89
N ARG A 207 -11.34 -8.54 -3.18
CA ARG A 207 -12.43 -8.08 -4.08
C ARG A 207 -12.65 -6.55 -3.98
N LEU A 208 -11.59 -5.77 -3.92
CA LEU A 208 -11.63 -4.31 -3.85
C LEU A 208 -11.69 -3.74 -5.27
N HIS A 209 -12.90 -3.57 -5.80
CA HIS A 209 -13.11 -3.14 -7.18
C HIS A 209 -12.49 -1.77 -7.47
N ASP A 210 -12.69 -0.78 -6.60
CA ASP A 210 -12.16 0.58 -6.83
C ASP A 210 -10.63 0.62 -6.77
N ALA A 211 -10.02 -0.16 -5.86
CA ALA A 211 -8.57 -0.28 -5.77
C ALA A 211 -7.98 -1.00 -6.99
N MET A 212 -8.68 -2.01 -7.51
CA MET A 212 -8.30 -2.67 -8.77
C MET A 212 -8.40 -1.70 -9.94
N GLN A 213 -9.47 -0.90 -10.02
CA GLN A 213 -9.61 0.10 -11.06
C GLN A 213 -8.48 1.13 -11.02
N LEU A 214 -8.08 1.58 -9.83
CA LEU A 214 -6.92 2.47 -9.65
C LEU A 214 -5.63 1.84 -10.18
N VAL A 215 -5.39 0.55 -9.93
CA VAL A 215 -4.26 -0.20 -10.49
C VAL A 215 -4.32 -0.21 -12.01
N LEU A 216 -5.46 -0.55 -12.60
CA LEU A 216 -5.66 -0.59 -14.05
C LEU A 216 -5.47 0.77 -14.70
N ASP A 217 -6.01 1.84 -14.10
CA ASP A 217 -5.87 3.21 -14.60
C ASP A 217 -4.40 3.64 -14.70
N ASN A 218 -3.57 3.24 -13.73
CA ASN A 218 -2.14 3.50 -13.75
C ASN A 218 -1.40 2.55 -14.69
N LEU A 219 -1.81 1.28 -14.76
CA LEU A 219 -1.21 0.27 -15.64
C LEU A 219 -1.36 0.62 -17.12
N CYS A 220 -2.50 1.19 -17.50
CA CYS A 220 -2.79 1.65 -18.86
C CYS A 220 -1.66 2.52 -19.44
N LEU A 221 -1.01 3.33 -18.58
CA LEU A 221 0.09 4.22 -19.00
C LEU A 221 1.34 3.47 -19.47
N PHE A 222 1.50 2.22 -19.04
CA PHE A 222 2.64 1.36 -19.37
C PHE A 222 2.32 0.35 -20.48
N CYS A 223 1.08 0.28 -20.97
CA CYS A 223 0.71 -0.63 -22.05
C CYS A 223 1.28 -0.17 -23.40
N ARG A 224 1.74 -1.13 -24.21
CA ARG A 224 2.06 -0.93 -25.64
C ARG A 224 0.90 -1.45 -26.50
N ALA A 225 0.67 -0.83 -27.66
CA ALA A 225 -0.49 -1.15 -28.52
C ALA A 225 -0.60 -2.64 -28.88
N ASN A 226 0.54 -3.31 -29.10
CA ASN A 226 0.59 -4.69 -29.58
C ASN A 226 0.96 -5.72 -28.49
N LYS A 227 1.05 -5.32 -27.22
CA LYS A 227 1.44 -6.22 -26.14
C LYS A 227 0.30 -6.41 -25.16
N ARG A 228 -0.11 -7.66 -24.97
CA ARG A 228 -1.10 -8.08 -23.97
C ARG A 228 -0.47 -8.57 -22.66
N GLU A 229 0.85 -8.57 -22.59
CA GLU A 229 1.61 -9.03 -21.44
C GLU A 229 2.12 -7.82 -20.64
N LEU A 230 2.17 -7.98 -19.32
CA LEU A 230 2.80 -7.02 -18.44
C LEU A 230 4.28 -6.89 -18.81
N LEU A 231 4.71 -5.65 -19.01
CA LEU A 231 6.09 -5.33 -19.30
C LEU A 231 6.96 -5.56 -18.07
N GLU A 232 8.09 -6.25 -18.25
CA GLU A 232 9.08 -6.50 -17.18
C GLU A 232 9.59 -5.18 -16.58
N GLU A 233 9.61 -4.09 -17.34
CA GLU A 233 10.01 -2.77 -16.84
C GLU A 233 9.11 -2.23 -15.72
N ALA A 234 7.89 -2.75 -15.56
CA ALA A 234 6.96 -2.38 -14.49
C ALA A 234 7.15 -3.21 -13.20
N ARG A 235 7.97 -4.27 -13.26
CA ARG A 235 8.14 -5.27 -12.20
C ARG A 235 8.86 -4.75 -10.95
N ASP A 236 9.71 -3.75 -11.07
CA ASP A 236 10.52 -3.19 -9.97
C ASP A 236 11.27 -4.28 -9.17
N CYS A 237 11.04 -4.44 -7.87
CA CYS A 237 11.72 -5.41 -7.01
C CYS A 237 10.90 -6.69 -6.76
N ILE A 238 9.85 -6.96 -7.56
CA ILE A 238 8.95 -8.10 -7.37
C ILE A 238 9.66 -9.42 -7.77
N LYS A 239 9.61 -10.42 -6.88
CA LYS A 239 10.22 -11.75 -7.11
C LYS A 239 9.47 -12.55 -8.19
N ASP A 240 10.16 -13.46 -8.88
CA ASP A 240 9.62 -14.20 -10.04
C ASP A 240 8.28 -14.88 -9.75
N ARG A 241 8.17 -15.53 -8.59
CA ARG A 241 6.92 -16.21 -8.19
C ARG A 241 5.76 -15.23 -8.05
N ASP A 242 5.98 -14.10 -7.39
CA ASP A 242 4.92 -13.13 -7.14
C ASP A 242 4.59 -12.36 -8.43
N TRP A 243 5.58 -12.17 -9.30
CA TRP A 243 5.40 -11.64 -10.65
C TRP A 243 4.54 -12.54 -11.53
N ALA A 244 4.82 -13.85 -11.56
CA ALA A 244 4.01 -14.82 -12.30
C ALA A 244 2.54 -14.78 -11.86
N ARG A 245 2.28 -14.64 -10.56
CA ARG A 245 0.92 -14.48 -10.03
C ARG A 245 0.23 -13.21 -10.51
N ILE A 246 0.96 -12.09 -10.66
CA ILE A 246 0.41 -10.86 -11.23
C ILE A 246 0.10 -11.06 -12.72
N GLN A 247 0.97 -11.76 -13.47
CA GLN A 247 0.75 -12.09 -14.88
C GLN A 247 -0.51 -12.96 -15.06
N ASP A 248 -0.73 -13.92 -14.16
CA ASP A 248 -1.91 -14.80 -14.17
C ASP A 248 -3.23 -14.05 -14.00
N LEU A 249 -3.22 -12.83 -13.43
CA LEU A 249 -4.40 -11.98 -13.33
C LEU A 249 -4.89 -11.46 -14.69
N ARG A 250 -4.06 -11.53 -15.74
CA ARG A 250 -4.37 -11.06 -17.09
C ARG A 250 -4.94 -9.63 -17.11
N LEU A 251 -4.29 -8.73 -16.37
CA LEU A 251 -4.74 -7.35 -16.16
C LEU A 251 -4.83 -6.52 -17.45
N ILE A 252 -4.11 -6.91 -18.51
CA ILE A 252 -4.16 -6.23 -19.81
C ILE A 252 -5.19 -6.92 -20.70
N ASP A 253 -6.38 -6.34 -20.76
CA ASP A 253 -7.45 -6.76 -21.63
C ASP A 253 -7.69 -5.76 -22.79
N LYS A 254 -8.73 -6.02 -23.59
CA LYS A 254 -9.10 -5.15 -24.71
C LYS A 254 -9.49 -3.74 -24.23
N ALA A 255 -10.22 -3.64 -23.12
CA ALA A 255 -10.70 -2.37 -22.60
C ALA A 255 -9.52 -1.48 -22.14
N LEU A 256 -8.50 -2.07 -21.54
CA LEU A 256 -7.29 -1.34 -21.14
C LEU A 256 -6.50 -0.81 -22.35
N LEU A 257 -6.45 -1.59 -23.44
CA LEU A 257 -5.82 -1.17 -24.70
C LEU A 257 -6.61 -0.06 -25.40
N GLU A 258 -7.95 -0.15 -25.44
CA GLU A 258 -8.83 0.91 -25.94
C GLU A 258 -8.66 2.21 -25.14
N LYS A 259 -8.55 2.11 -23.80
CA LYS A 259 -8.25 3.26 -22.94
C LYS A 259 -6.88 3.87 -23.24
N ARG A 260 -5.88 3.03 -23.52
CA ARG A 260 -4.54 3.49 -23.93
C ARG A 260 -4.60 4.24 -25.25
N GLU A 261 -5.32 3.72 -26.25
CA GLU A 261 -5.53 4.37 -27.54
C GLU A 261 -6.19 5.74 -27.37
N PHE A 262 -7.25 5.80 -26.55
CA PHE A 262 -7.91 7.05 -26.21
C PHE A 262 -6.94 8.10 -25.64
N TYR A 263 -6.04 7.73 -24.72
CA TYR A 263 -5.03 8.66 -24.21
C TYR A 263 -4.07 9.16 -25.28
N VAL A 264 -3.59 8.28 -26.15
CA VAL A 264 -2.70 8.67 -27.25
C VAL A 264 -3.42 9.64 -28.20
N GLU A 265 -4.65 9.34 -28.60
CA GLU A 265 -5.45 10.23 -29.45
C GLU A 265 -5.65 11.61 -28.80
N ARG A 266 -6.00 11.64 -27.52
CA ARG A 266 -6.18 12.89 -26.75
C ARG A 266 -4.89 13.71 -26.70
N ILE A 267 -3.75 13.06 -26.46
CA ILE A 267 -2.44 13.73 -26.44
C ILE A 267 -2.11 14.32 -27.80
N PHE A 268 -2.19 13.52 -28.88
CA PHE A 268 -1.90 14.00 -30.23
C PHE A 268 -2.87 15.10 -30.68
N LYS A 269 -4.15 15.02 -30.30
CA LYS A 269 -5.11 16.10 -30.56
C LYS A 269 -4.73 17.40 -29.85
N GLY A 270 -4.27 17.33 -28.60
CA GLY A 270 -3.74 18.48 -27.88
C GLY A 270 -2.53 19.12 -28.59
N LEU A 271 -1.57 18.29 -29.02
CA LEU A 271 -0.40 18.77 -29.77
C LEU A 271 -0.79 19.41 -31.12
N ARG A 272 -1.79 18.87 -31.83
CA ARG A 272 -2.29 19.45 -33.09
C ARG A 272 -2.95 20.81 -32.85
N LEU A 273 -3.76 20.93 -31.81
CA LEU A 273 -4.41 22.19 -31.44
C LEU A 273 -3.38 23.25 -31.06
N LEU A 274 -2.32 22.87 -30.35
CA LEU A 274 -1.22 23.77 -30.04
C LEU A 274 -0.48 24.20 -31.31
N SER A 275 -0.07 23.27 -32.17
CA SER A 275 0.56 23.58 -33.48
C SER A 275 -0.28 24.57 -34.28
N HIS A 276 -1.59 24.31 -34.40
CA HIS A 276 -2.52 25.17 -35.10
C HIS A 276 -2.64 26.57 -34.47
N GLN A 277 -2.72 26.65 -33.14
CA GLN A 277 -2.77 27.92 -32.44
C GLN A 277 -1.52 28.77 -32.67
N LEU A 278 -0.33 28.18 -32.56
CA LEU A 278 0.93 28.90 -32.73
C LEU A 278 1.07 29.44 -34.16
N LEU A 279 0.69 28.65 -35.17
CA LEU A 279 0.66 29.09 -36.57
C LEU A 279 -0.28 30.30 -36.79
N TYR A 280 -1.44 30.29 -36.15
CA TYR A 280 -2.40 31.41 -36.26
C TYR A 280 -1.88 32.68 -35.61
N PHE A 281 -1.29 32.58 -34.42
CA PHE A 281 -0.76 33.74 -33.71
C PHE A 281 0.47 34.33 -34.40
N ASP A 282 1.40 33.49 -34.87
CA ASP A 282 2.55 33.97 -35.64
C ASP A 282 2.13 34.61 -36.97
N GLY A 283 1.02 34.13 -37.56
CA GLY A 283 0.42 34.72 -38.77
C GLY A 283 -0.48 35.94 -38.53
N GLY A 284 -0.67 36.38 -37.28
CA GLY A 284 -1.54 37.52 -36.94
C GLY A 284 -3.03 37.27 -37.18
N ILE A 285 -3.47 36.01 -37.23
CA ILE A 285 -4.86 35.64 -37.53
C ILE A 285 -5.69 35.72 -36.25
N LEU A 286 -6.78 36.49 -36.30
CA LEU A 286 -7.74 36.59 -35.20
C LEU A 286 -8.54 35.29 -35.06
N LEU A 287 -8.63 34.78 -33.83
CA LEU A 287 -9.39 33.58 -33.52
C LEU A 287 -10.88 33.91 -33.42
N ASN A 288 -11.73 33.04 -33.96
CA ASN A 288 -13.15 33.05 -33.62
C ASN A 288 -13.40 32.40 -32.25
N GLU A 289 -14.54 32.73 -31.64
CA GLU A 289 -14.90 32.28 -30.29
C GLU A 289 -14.92 30.74 -30.16
N LYS A 290 -15.44 30.04 -31.17
CA LYS A 290 -15.52 28.57 -31.17
C LYS A 290 -14.15 27.89 -31.11
N ILE A 291 -13.19 28.39 -31.89
CA ILE A 291 -11.81 27.88 -31.91
C ILE A 291 -11.13 28.20 -30.58
N PHE A 292 -11.32 29.41 -30.05
CA PHE A 292 -10.77 29.80 -28.76
C PHE A 292 -11.29 28.92 -27.61
N ASN A 293 -12.59 28.61 -27.57
CA ASN A 293 -13.17 27.70 -26.59
C ASN A 293 -12.54 26.30 -26.67
N THR A 294 -12.32 25.79 -27.89
CA THR A 294 -11.64 24.49 -28.09
C THR A 294 -10.21 24.50 -27.53
N TYR A 295 -9.50 25.62 -27.66
CA TYR A 295 -8.17 25.78 -27.06
C TYR A 295 -8.21 25.83 -25.53
N GLN A 296 -9.23 26.43 -24.95
CA GLN A 296 -9.42 26.46 -23.50
C GLN A 296 -9.75 25.08 -22.92
N ASP A 297 -10.53 24.28 -23.65
CA ASP A 297 -10.91 22.92 -23.25
C ASP A 297 -9.69 22.00 -23.15
N TYR A 298 -8.78 22.10 -24.14
CA TYR A 298 -7.52 21.36 -24.16
C TYR A 298 -6.39 22.04 -23.38
N LYS A 299 -6.67 23.18 -22.73
CA LYS A 299 -5.69 23.98 -21.98
C LYS A 299 -4.44 24.31 -22.80
N VAL A 300 -4.60 24.60 -24.09
CA VAL A 300 -3.53 25.10 -24.95
C VAL A 300 -3.53 26.64 -25.05
N ALA A 301 -4.56 27.31 -24.54
CA ALA A 301 -4.60 28.77 -24.48
C ALA A 301 -3.48 29.37 -23.62
N ALA A 302 -2.82 30.41 -24.12
CA ALA A 302 -1.81 31.14 -23.35
C ALA A 302 -2.45 31.89 -22.17
N CYS A 303 -1.78 31.89 -21.01
CA CYS A 303 -2.12 32.75 -19.89
C CYS A 303 -1.31 34.06 -19.91
N SER A 304 -1.65 34.99 -19.01
CA SER A 304 -0.95 36.28 -18.88
C SER A 304 0.54 36.17 -18.54
N TYR A 305 0.98 35.02 -18.01
CA TYR A 305 2.38 34.77 -17.63
C TYR A 305 3.17 33.99 -18.69
N CYS A 306 2.50 33.47 -19.73
CA CYS A 306 3.16 32.68 -20.75
C CYS A 306 4.26 33.48 -21.45
N ARG A 307 5.42 32.84 -21.66
CA ARG A 307 6.26 33.20 -22.79
C ARG A 307 5.53 32.77 -24.06
N SER A 308 5.53 33.62 -25.10
CA SER A 308 5.06 33.21 -26.41
C SER A 308 6.00 32.14 -26.96
N LEU A 309 5.50 30.91 -27.07
CA LEU A 309 6.16 29.85 -27.82
C LEU A 309 5.93 30.12 -29.31
N SER A 310 7.00 30.19 -30.12
CA SER A 310 6.84 30.35 -31.57
C SER A 310 6.52 29.02 -32.24
N SER A 311 5.85 29.08 -33.39
CA SER A 311 5.59 27.92 -34.24
C SER A 311 6.90 27.23 -34.63
N ASP A 312 7.93 27.98 -35.01
CA ASP A 312 9.22 27.42 -35.43
C ASP A 312 9.96 26.69 -34.30
N GLU A 313 9.90 27.22 -33.07
CA GLU A 313 10.46 26.57 -31.88
C GLU A 313 9.69 25.28 -31.58
N PHE A 314 8.36 25.30 -31.61
CA PHE A 314 7.53 24.13 -31.33
C PHE A 314 7.68 23.01 -32.37
N HIS A 315 7.68 23.33 -33.66
CA HIS A 315 7.82 22.33 -34.71
C HIS A 315 9.22 21.70 -34.73
N ARG A 316 10.29 22.48 -34.44
CA ARG A 316 11.63 21.92 -34.26
C ARG A 316 11.68 20.90 -33.14
N GLU A 317 11.06 21.19 -32.00
CA GLU A 317 10.97 20.24 -30.88
C GLU A 317 10.15 18.99 -31.24
N LEU A 318 9.02 19.13 -31.94
CA LEU A 318 8.22 17.98 -32.39
C LEU A 318 9.01 17.06 -33.34
N ILE A 319 9.77 17.64 -34.26
CA ILE A 319 10.63 16.89 -35.19
C ILE A 319 11.75 16.19 -34.41
N SER A 320 12.44 16.91 -33.52
CA SER A 320 13.50 16.33 -32.68
C SER A 320 12.99 15.19 -31.78
N ALA A 321 11.75 15.30 -31.31
CA ALA A 321 11.07 14.29 -30.51
C ALA A 321 10.50 13.12 -31.33
N HIS A 322 10.63 13.13 -32.65
CA HIS A 322 10.04 12.14 -33.57
C HIS A 322 8.52 12.01 -33.44
N LEU A 323 7.85 13.09 -33.06
CA LEU A 323 6.39 13.18 -32.96
C LEU A 323 5.75 13.78 -34.21
N TRP A 324 6.55 14.29 -35.15
CA TRP A 324 6.11 14.81 -36.43
C TRP A 324 6.21 13.75 -37.55
N PRO A 325 5.20 13.59 -38.42
CA PRO A 325 3.88 14.24 -38.36
C PRO A 325 3.05 13.74 -37.18
N LEU A 326 2.13 14.58 -36.67
CA LEU A 326 1.29 14.31 -35.49
C LEU A 326 0.23 13.20 -35.73
N CYS A 327 0.70 11.98 -35.94
CA CYS A 327 -0.10 10.79 -36.23
C CYS A 327 -0.19 9.89 -34.99
N ALA A 328 -1.39 9.78 -34.41
CA ALA A 328 -1.63 8.95 -33.23
C ALA A 328 -1.52 7.45 -33.56
N ASP A 329 -2.05 7.06 -34.72
CA ASP A 329 -2.17 5.67 -35.19
C ASP A 329 -0.81 4.97 -35.34
N THR A 330 0.25 5.74 -35.57
CA THR A 330 1.61 5.21 -35.69
C THR A 330 2.31 5.05 -34.33
N TYR A 331 1.79 5.66 -33.27
CA TYR A 331 2.39 5.60 -31.94
C TYR A 331 2.03 4.29 -31.24
N LYS A 332 2.99 3.37 -31.16
CA LYS A 332 2.82 2.02 -30.58
C LYS A 332 3.40 1.85 -29.17
N GLU A 333 4.17 2.83 -28.71
CA GLU A 333 4.88 2.80 -27.42
C GLU A 333 3.97 3.18 -26.24
N ARG A 334 4.55 3.31 -25.03
CA ARG A 334 3.77 3.53 -23.81
C ARG A 334 3.33 4.99 -23.70
N VAL A 335 2.14 5.24 -23.15
CA VAL A 335 1.65 6.61 -22.91
C VAL A 335 2.59 7.37 -21.98
N ILE A 336 3.17 6.69 -20.99
CA ILE A 336 4.13 7.32 -20.08
C ILE A 336 5.39 7.83 -20.79
N ASP A 337 5.85 7.14 -21.85
CA ASP A 337 7.01 7.59 -22.63
C ASP A 337 6.64 8.85 -23.42
N LEU A 338 5.44 8.91 -24.00
CA LEU A 338 4.94 10.10 -24.69
C LEU A 338 4.85 11.30 -23.74
N LEU A 339 4.35 11.08 -22.53
CA LEU A 339 4.29 12.13 -21.49
C LEU A 339 5.69 12.61 -21.09
N HIS A 340 6.68 11.72 -20.99
CA HIS A 340 8.07 12.12 -20.72
C HIS A 340 8.67 12.93 -21.87
N VAL A 341 8.47 12.49 -23.13
CA VAL A 341 8.94 13.24 -24.30
C VAL A 341 8.37 14.66 -24.34
N ILE A 342 7.07 14.82 -24.07
CA ILE A 342 6.41 16.13 -24.02
C ILE A 342 6.97 16.98 -22.87
N ARG A 343 7.25 16.37 -21.71
CA ARG A 343 7.89 17.06 -20.59
C ARG A 343 9.29 17.57 -20.95
N ASP A 344 10.09 16.74 -21.64
CA ASP A 344 11.45 17.14 -22.02
C ASP A 344 11.42 18.28 -23.05
N MET A 345 10.45 18.28 -23.98
CA MET A 345 10.22 19.41 -24.89
C MET A 345 9.82 20.69 -24.11
N GLU A 346 8.96 20.54 -23.10
CA GLU A 346 8.53 21.64 -22.24
C GLU A 346 9.70 22.26 -21.48
N GLU A 347 10.52 21.44 -20.82
CA GLU A 347 11.70 21.90 -20.09
C GLU A 347 12.69 22.67 -20.99
N ARG A 348 12.90 22.22 -22.24
CA ARG A 348 13.78 22.89 -23.21
C ARG A 348 13.22 24.23 -23.72
N THR A 349 11.90 24.37 -23.80
CA THR A 349 11.24 25.59 -24.31
C THR A 349 11.01 26.66 -23.24
N LEU A 350 11.28 26.35 -21.97
CA LEU A 350 11.07 27.24 -20.82
C LEU A 350 12.24 28.20 -20.50
N VAL A 351 13.20 28.43 -21.40
CA VAL A 351 14.37 29.29 -21.12
C VAL A 351 13.94 30.68 -20.59
N GLY A 352 14.26 30.95 -19.32
CA GLY A 352 14.06 32.26 -18.64
C GLY A 352 12.66 32.56 -18.07
N ARG A 353 11.66 31.68 -18.23
CA ARG A 353 10.31 31.82 -17.63
C ARG A 353 9.77 30.47 -17.15
N HIS A 354 8.75 30.49 -16.29
CA HIS A 354 8.18 29.27 -15.70
C HIS A 354 6.89 28.76 -16.38
N CYS A 355 6.48 29.34 -17.51
CA CYS A 355 5.22 28.99 -18.15
C CYS A 355 5.20 29.30 -19.65
N ASN A 356 4.67 28.37 -20.45
CA ASN A 356 4.26 28.57 -21.83
C ASN A 356 3.01 27.70 -22.15
N GLN A 357 2.50 27.76 -23.38
CA GLN A 357 1.34 26.97 -23.81
C GLN A 357 1.57 25.44 -23.73
N LEU A 358 2.82 24.98 -23.93
CA LEU A 358 3.18 23.57 -23.81
C LEU A 358 3.15 23.11 -22.35
N THR A 359 3.54 23.97 -21.39
CA THR A 359 3.36 23.73 -19.94
C THR A 359 1.90 23.47 -19.59
N HIS A 360 0.98 24.33 -20.08
CA HIS A 360 -0.46 24.17 -19.81
C HIS A 360 -1.02 22.87 -20.41
N LEU A 361 -0.61 22.54 -21.64
CA LEU A 361 -0.99 21.29 -22.29
C LEU A 361 -0.46 20.10 -21.49
N TYR A 362 0.83 20.11 -21.14
CA TYR A 362 1.46 19.02 -20.39
C TYR A 362 0.76 18.78 -19.05
N ASP A 363 0.47 19.85 -18.29
CA ASP A 363 -0.26 19.74 -17.03
C ASP A 363 -1.66 19.17 -17.21
N HIS A 364 -2.37 19.57 -18.27
CA HIS A 364 -3.70 19.04 -18.59
C HIS A 364 -3.65 17.56 -18.98
N LEU A 365 -2.76 17.19 -19.91
CA LEU A 365 -2.58 15.80 -20.35
C LEU A 365 -2.21 14.90 -19.17
N ARG A 366 -1.30 15.38 -18.32
CA ARG A 366 -0.91 14.68 -17.11
C ARG A 366 -2.09 14.45 -16.18
N ARG A 367 -2.93 15.46 -15.91
CA ARG A 367 -4.14 15.28 -15.08
C ARG A 367 -5.13 14.31 -15.71
N MET A 368 -5.43 14.44 -17.01
CA MET A 368 -6.35 13.51 -17.69
C MET A 368 -5.89 12.05 -17.63
N CYS A 369 -4.59 11.80 -17.76
CA CYS A 369 -4.04 10.44 -17.74
C CYS A 369 -4.00 9.82 -16.33
N THR A 370 -4.19 10.62 -15.28
CA THR A 370 -3.85 10.21 -13.90
C THR A 370 -4.89 10.54 -12.83
N GLU A 371 -5.86 11.40 -13.12
CA GLU A 371 -6.99 11.72 -12.26
C GLU A 371 -8.25 11.12 -12.89
N GLN A 372 -9.06 10.38 -12.13
CA GLN A 372 -10.36 9.92 -12.60
C GLN A 372 -11.19 11.13 -13.01
N GLU A 373 -11.71 11.13 -14.25
CA GLU A 373 -12.83 12.00 -14.61
C GLU A 373 -13.95 11.73 -13.57
N ARG A 374 -14.26 12.74 -12.77
CA ARG A 374 -15.28 12.65 -11.72
C ARG A 374 -16.68 12.62 -12.31
#